data_AF-A0A258HZS1-F1
#
_entry.id   AF-A0A258HZS1-F1
#
_cell.length_a   1.000
_cell.length_b   1.000
_cell.length_c   1.000
_cell.angle_alpha   90.00
_cell.angle_beta   90.00
_cell.angle_gamma   90.00
#
_symmetry.space_group_name_H-M   'P 1'
#
loop_
_entity.id
_entity.type
_entity.pdbx_description
1 polymer ?
#
loop_
_entity_poly.entity_id
_entity_poly.type
_entity_poly.pdbx_seq_one_letter_code
_entity_poly.pdbx_strand_id
1 'polypeptide(L)'
;MARNGRSSDWGFPRWRGYQGAREATPVRLCDRAGCDEKGDCPAPKSPNNPDRWYFCPKHAAEYNAGWNYFEGLNKEEAEQREAEERGEGAGYRQAAWAEWGGSGDGTRSRDELRALEMLGLDPDADFDAVKKAWRSKAKEVHPDVRPGDKAAAEQFQKLQVSYEVLRAAEDRREWKGNPSD
;
A
#
# COMPACT_ATOMS: atom_id res chain seq x y z
N MET A 1 -5.93 38.04 4.14
CA MET A 1 -5.83 37.22 2.92
C MET A 1 -7.15 36.49 2.71
N ALA A 2 -7.90 36.85 1.66
CA ALA A 2 -9.22 36.29 1.40
C ALA A 2 -9.10 34.80 1.04
N ARG A 3 -9.71 33.92 1.82
CA ARG A 3 -9.84 32.50 1.50
C ARG A 3 -10.87 32.39 0.38
N ASN A 4 -10.46 32.02 -0.82
CA ASN A 4 -11.41 31.63 -1.87
C ASN A 4 -12.35 30.56 -1.29
N GLY A 5 -13.65 30.86 -1.31
CA GLY A 5 -14.69 29.95 -0.82
C GLY A 5 -14.57 28.61 -1.52
N ARG A 6 -14.64 27.52 -0.76
CA ARG A 6 -14.84 26.18 -1.32
C ARG A 6 -16.18 26.23 -2.07
N SER A 7 -16.13 26.10 -3.39
CA SER A 7 -17.30 25.99 -4.25
C SER A 7 -18.26 24.94 -3.69
N SER A 8 -19.53 25.31 -3.51
CA SER A 8 -20.62 24.44 -3.09
C SER A 8 -21.10 23.50 -4.22
N ASP A 9 -20.23 23.15 -5.17
CA ASP A 9 -20.55 22.37 -6.36
C ASP A 9 -20.30 20.87 -6.09
N TRP A 10 -21.34 20.16 -5.62
CA TRP A 10 -21.38 18.70 -5.56
C TRP A 10 -21.81 18.08 -6.92
N GLY A 11 -21.28 18.60 -8.04
CA GLY A 11 -21.76 18.32 -9.40
C GLY A 11 -20.94 17.27 -10.17
N PHE A 12 -21.46 16.04 -10.25
CA PHE A 12 -20.90 14.89 -10.98
C PHE A 12 -20.58 15.18 -12.48
N PRO A 13 -19.45 14.71 -13.04
CA PRO A 13 -18.95 15.09 -14.37
C PRO A 13 -19.79 14.74 -15.62
N ARG A 14 -20.83 13.90 -15.54
CA ARG A 14 -21.52 13.36 -16.72
C ARG A 14 -22.36 14.39 -17.52
N TRP A 15 -22.62 15.57 -16.96
CA TRP A 15 -23.54 16.58 -17.53
C TRP A 15 -22.93 17.99 -17.64
N ARG A 16 -21.62 18.11 -17.87
CA ARG A 16 -21.01 19.41 -18.19
C ARG A 16 -20.76 19.52 -19.70
N GLY A 17 -21.29 20.56 -20.34
CA GLY A 17 -20.92 20.93 -21.70
C GLY A 17 -19.48 21.42 -21.73
N TYR A 18 -18.69 21.01 -22.73
CA TYR A 18 -17.25 21.28 -22.85
C TYR A 18 -16.85 22.75 -23.09
N GLN A 19 -17.77 23.71 -22.99
CA GLN A 19 -17.51 25.12 -23.25
C GLN A 19 -17.47 25.92 -21.96
N GLY A 20 -16.52 25.57 -21.08
CA GLY A 20 -15.99 26.50 -20.09
C GLY A 20 -14.71 27.10 -20.65
N ALA A 21 -14.71 28.40 -20.96
CA ALA A 21 -13.48 29.11 -21.27
C ALA A 21 -12.51 28.94 -20.10
N ARG A 22 -11.34 28.36 -20.37
CA ARG A 22 -10.27 28.21 -19.36
C ARG A 22 -9.61 29.57 -19.27
N GLU A 23 -9.98 30.37 -18.28
CA GLU A 23 -9.24 31.59 -17.98
C GLU A 23 -7.77 31.20 -17.70
N ALA A 24 -6.84 32.00 -18.22
CA ALA A 24 -5.42 31.75 -18.01
C ALA A 24 -5.10 31.85 -16.52
N THR A 25 -4.67 30.75 -15.90
CA THR A 25 -4.25 30.74 -14.50
C THR A 25 -3.06 31.69 -14.34
N PRO A 26 -3.11 32.69 -13.44
CA PRO A 26 -1.97 33.57 -13.21
C PRO A 26 -0.80 32.76 -12.68
N VAL A 27 0.30 32.75 -13.44
CA VAL A 27 1.55 32.08 -13.06
C VAL A 27 2.26 32.98 -12.05
N ARG A 28 2.61 32.43 -10.89
CA ARG A 28 3.49 33.13 -9.92
C ARG A 28 4.95 32.93 -10.30
N LEU A 29 5.72 33.99 -10.20
CA LEU A 29 7.17 33.97 -10.39
C LEU A 29 7.86 33.54 -9.09
N CYS A 30 9.08 33.07 -9.23
CA CYS A 30 9.97 32.72 -8.13
C CYS A 30 10.24 33.94 -7.23
N ASP A 31 10.13 33.78 -5.91
CA ASP A 31 10.39 34.84 -4.94
C ASP A 31 11.90 35.16 -4.76
N ARG A 32 12.80 34.43 -5.45
CA ARG A 32 14.25 34.69 -5.43
C ARG A 32 14.56 35.94 -6.25
N ALA A 33 15.30 36.89 -5.65
CA ALA A 33 15.74 38.10 -6.32
C ALA A 33 16.48 37.78 -7.64
N GLY A 34 15.99 38.33 -8.75
CA GLY A 34 16.57 38.14 -10.09
C GLY A 34 16.22 36.82 -10.77
N CYS A 35 15.21 36.08 -10.29
CA CYS A 35 14.74 34.85 -10.93
C CYS A 35 13.34 35.04 -11.51
N ASP A 36 13.21 34.94 -12.84
CA ASP A 36 11.93 35.00 -13.56
C ASP A 36 11.33 33.59 -13.83
N GLU A 37 11.89 32.53 -13.22
CA GLU A 37 11.37 31.17 -13.36
C GLU A 37 10.04 31.02 -12.57
N LYS A 38 9.25 30.00 -12.92
CA LYS A 38 7.95 29.72 -12.30
C LYS A 38 8.10 29.25 -10.83
N GLY A 39 7.39 29.89 -9.92
CA GLY A 39 7.39 29.61 -8.48
C GLY A 39 6.36 28.56 -8.04
N ASP A 40 6.57 27.30 -8.42
CA ASP A 40 5.64 26.19 -8.11
C ASP A 40 5.95 25.48 -6.77
N CYS A 41 7.11 25.73 -6.16
CA CYS A 41 7.56 25.02 -4.97
C CYS A 41 7.40 25.89 -3.71
N PRO A 42 6.38 25.65 -2.87
CA PRO A 42 6.19 26.40 -1.64
C PRO A 42 7.20 25.95 -0.55
N ALA A 43 7.88 26.92 0.06
CA ALA A 43 8.83 26.69 1.15
C ALA A 43 8.42 27.46 2.42
N PRO A 44 8.53 26.87 3.63
CA PRO A 44 8.11 27.52 4.88
C PRO A 44 9.02 28.71 5.20
N LYS A 45 8.48 29.85 5.66
CA LYS A 45 9.34 31.02 6.05
C LYS A 45 9.96 30.89 7.44
N SER A 46 9.32 30.15 8.34
CA SER A 46 9.88 29.75 9.65
C SER A 46 9.20 28.46 10.14
N PRO A 47 9.79 27.71 11.08
CA PRO A 47 9.32 26.39 11.51
C PRO A 47 7.84 26.31 11.95
N ASN A 48 7.22 27.42 12.35
CA ASN A 48 5.83 27.45 12.83
C ASN A 48 5.00 28.62 12.26
N ASN A 49 5.38 29.19 11.12
CA ASN A 49 4.61 30.26 10.48
C ASN A 49 3.83 29.74 9.25
N PRO A 50 2.53 30.07 9.09
CA PRO A 50 1.75 29.72 7.90
C PRO A 50 2.23 30.38 6.60
N ASP A 51 3.04 31.44 6.67
CA ASP A 51 3.60 32.16 5.53
C ASP A 51 4.63 31.30 4.78
N ARG A 52 4.58 31.37 3.44
CA ARG A 52 5.43 30.58 2.54
C ARG A 52 6.10 31.45 1.49
N TRP A 53 7.33 31.09 1.12
CA TRP A 53 7.97 31.53 -0.12
C TRP A 53 7.58 30.57 -1.26
N TYR A 54 7.61 31.06 -2.49
CA TYR A 54 7.36 30.29 -3.71
C TYR A 54 8.60 30.32 -4.59
N PHE A 55 9.32 29.20 -4.65
CA PHE A 55 10.55 29.08 -5.42
C PHE A 55 10.37 28.23 -6.66
N CYS A 56 11.29 28.37 -7.63
CA CYS A 56 11.48 27.38 -8.69
C CYS A 56 12.20 26.13 -8.13
N PRO A 57 12.23 25.00 -8.86
CA PRO A 57 12.84 23.75 -8.37
C PRO A 57 14.30 23.90 -7.93
N LYS A 58 15.08 24.74 -8.61
CA LYS A 58 16.50 25.01 -8.28
C LYS A 58 16.62 25.71 -6.93
N HIS A 59 15.92 26.82 -6.75
CA HIS A 59 15.99 27.61 -5.53
C HIS A 59 15.29 26.92 -4.35
N ALA A 60 14.28 26.09 -4.59
CA ALA A 60 13.67 25.26 -3.55
C ALA A 60 14.68 24.23 -3.00
N ALA A 61 15.51 23.63 -3.86
CA ALA A 61 16.56 22.71 -3.44
C ALA A 61 17.64 23.43 -2.61
N GLU A 62 18.10 24.61 -3.05
CA GLU A 62 19.05 25.44 -2.29
C GLU A 62 18.49 25.85 -0.92
N TYR A 63 17.22 26.26 -0.88
CA TYR A 63 16.54 26.65 0.34
C TYR A 63 16.43 25.48 1.32
N ASN A 64 15.99 24.32 0.84
CA ASN A 64 15.85 23.12 1.66
C ASN A 64 17.19 22.60 2.16
N ALA A 65 18.27 22.75 1.38
CA ALA A 65 19.62 22.37 1.80
C ALA A 65 20.15 23.25 2.95
N GLY A 66 19.75 24.53 2.99
CA GLY A 66 20.08 25.45 4.08
C GLY A 66 19.06 25.45 5.23
N TRP A 67 17.97 24.69 5.12
CA TRP A 67 16.88 24.73 6.10
C TRP A 67 17.20 23.86 7.31
N ASN A 68 17.51 24.49 8.44
CA ASN A 68 17.59 23.79 9.71
C ASN A 68 16.23 23.91 10.44
N TYR A 69 15.45 22.83 10.42
CA TYR A 69 14.16 22.76 11.12
C TYR A 69 14.28 23.02 12.63
N PHE A 70 15.47 22.81 13.22
CA PHE A 70 15.76 22.99 14.64
C PHE A 70 16.36 24.36 15.00
N GLU A 71 16.40 25.34 14.09
CA GLU A 71 16.71 26.72 14.46
C GLU A 71 15.62 27.26 15.42
N GLY A 72 15.82 27.03 16.72
CA GLY A 72 14.92 27.45 17.81
C GLY A 72 14.58 26.39 18.86
N LEU A 73 14.96 25.12 18.68
CA LEU A 73 14.89 24.07 19.71
C LEU A 73 16.29 23.86 20.28
N ASN A 74 16.44 23.77 21.61
CA ASN A 74 17.70 23.30 22.17
C ASN A 74 17.97 21.89 21.62
N LYS A 75 19.24 21.56 21.34
CA LYS A 75 19.63 20.26 20.78
C LYS A 75 19.02 19.07 21.54
N GLU A 76 18.86 19.22 22.85
CA GLU A 76 18.21 18.22 23.72
C GLU A 76 16.70 18.06 23.47
N GLU A 77 15.95 19.13 23.18
CA GLU A 77 14.51 19.04 22.88
C GLU A 77 14.27 18.49 21.46
N ALA A 78 15.17 18.80 20.53
CA ALA A 78 15.20 18.23 19.19
C ALA A 78 15.40 16.71 19.24
N GLU A 79 16.40 16.26 20.01
CA GLU A 79 16.72 14.84 20.22
C GLU A 79 15.61 14.11 20.99
N GLN A 80 14.99 14.75 22.01
CA GLN A 80 13.85 14.18 22.72
C GLN A 80 12.65 13.99 21.81
N ARG A 81 12.32 14.98 20.97
CA ARG A 81 11.19 14.89 20.05
C ARG A 81 11.46 13.91 18.91
N GLU A 82 12.70 13.83 18.42
CA GLU A 82 13.11 12.82 17.45
C GLU A 82 13.13 11.40 18.06
N ALA A 83 13.50 11.27 19.33
CA ALA A 83 13.42 10.01 20.08
C ALA A 83 11.97 9.60 20.38
N GLU A 84 11.10 10.56 20.66
CA GLU A 84 9.67 10.37 20.88
C GLU A 84 8.98 10.02 19.55
N GLU A 85 9.25 10.72 18.44
CA GLU A 85 8.75 10.36 17.10
C GLU A 85 9.31 9.00 16.60
N ARG A 86 10.59 8.70 16.87
CA ARG A 86 11.21 7.39 16.54
C ARG A 86 10.70 6.27 17.46
N GLY A 87 10.36 6.59 18.70
CA GLY A 87 9.79 5.69 19.70
C GLY A 87 8.30 5.40 19.47
N GLU A 88 7.53 6.43 19.14
CA GLU A 88 6.12 6.39 18.72
C GLU A 88 5.94 5.91 17.27
N GLY A 89 7.03 5.81 16.50
CA GLY A 89 7.16 4.95 15.31
C GLY A 89 6.95 3.45 15.58
N ALA A 90 6.54 3.07 16.80
CA ALA A 90 5.83 1.82 17.08
C ALA A 90 4.45 1.76 16.39
N GLY A 91 3.86 2.89 15.98
CA GLY A 91 2.56 2.90 15.30
C GLY A 91 2.53 2.25 13.91
N TYR A 92 3.67 2.10 13.23
CA TYR A 92 3.77 1.36 11.96
C TYR A 92 4.38 -0.03 12.10
N ARG A 93 4.93 -0.39 13.28
CA ARG A 93 5.41 -1.75 13.53
C ARG A 93 4.27 -2.59 14.09
N GLN A 94 3.61 -3.26 13.14
CA GLN A 94 2.54 -4.25 13.32
C GLN A 94 1.17 -3.60 13.47
N ALA A 95 0.53 -3.45 12.33
CA ALA A 95 -0.88 -3.12 12.24
C ALA A 95 -1.68 -4.01 13.20
N ALA A 96 -2.49 -3.41 14.08
CA ALA A 96 -3.52 -4.06 14.91
C ALA A 96 -4.56 -4.90 14.11
N TRP A 97 -4.36 -4.99 12.80
CA TRP A 97 -5.09 -5.78 11.82
C TRP A 97 -4.60 -7.24 11.85
N ALA A 98 -3.37 -7.48 12.33
CA ALA A 98 -2.80 -8.81 12.56
C ALA A 98 -3.51 -9.56 13.71
N GLU A 99 -4.22 -8.85 14.59
CA GLU A 99 -4.99 -9.45 15.69
C GLU A 99 -6.39 -9.93 15.27
N TRP A 100 -6.89 -9.48 14.11
CA TRP A 100 -8.17 -9.91 13.54
C TRP A 100 -8.03 -10.89 12.36
N GLY A 101 -6.82 -11.00 11.79
CA GLY A 101 -6.47 -12.08 10.87
C GLY A 101 -5.98 -13.27 11.70
N GLY A 102 -6.74 -14.36 11.72
CA GLY A 102 -6.45 -15.54 12.53
C GLY A 102 -5.01 -16.08 12.39
N SER A 103 -4.65 -16.98 13.31
CA SER A 103 -3.32 -17.57 13.51
C SER A 103 -2.60 -17.98 12.23
N GLY A 104 -1.86 -17.06 11.64
CA GLY A 104 -0.97 -17.35 10.53
C GLY A 104 0.21 -16.40 10.62
N ASP A 105 1.38 -16.92 10.25
CA ASP A 105 2.66 -16.22 10.09
C ASP A 105 2.66 -14.91 9.26
N GLY A 106 1.50 -14.47 8.77
CA GLY A 106 1.30 -13.27 7.97
C GLY A 106 1.85 -13.38 6.54
N THR A 107 2.39 -14.55 6.15
CA THR A 107 3.00 -14.74 4.83
C THR A 107 2.02 -15.24 3.78
N ARG A 108 0.86 -15.75 4.22
CA ARG A 108 -0.14 -16.39 3.36
C ARG A 108 -1.25 -15.43 2.92
N SER A 109 -1.64 -15.48 1.66
CA SER A 109 -2.81 -14.74 1.17
C SER A 109 -4.13 -15.32 1.70
N ARG A 110 -5.21 -14.52 1.70
CA ARG A 110 -6.55 -14.98 2.14
C ARG A 110 -7.05 -16.20 1.37
N ASP A 111 -6.70 -16.32 0.09
CA ASP A 111 -7.10 -17.47 -0.73
C ASP A 111 -6.27 -18.72 -0.40
N GLU A 112 -5.00 -18.58 0.00
CA GLU A 112 -4.21 -19.70 0.55
C GLU A 112 -4.81 -20.23 1.84
N LEU A 113 -5.24 -19.34 2.76
CA LEU A 113 -5.87 -19.75 4.02
C LEU A 113 -7.16 -20.54 3.80
N ARG A 114 -8.03 -20.09 2.89
CA ARG A 114 -9.25 -20.83 2.51
C ARG A 114 -8.95 -22.18 1.86
N ALA A 115 -7.88 -22.25 1.05
CA ALA A 115 -7.47 -23.49 0.42
C ALA A 115 -6.95 -24.52 1.45
N LEU A 116 -6.20 -24.06 2.46
CA LEU A 116 -5.76 -24.89 3.59
C LEU A 116 -6.95 -25.39 4.42
N GLU A 117 -7.92 -24.52 4.72
CA GLU A 117 -9.16 -24.90 5.41
C GLU A 117 -9.95 -25.97 4.63
N MET A 118 -10.08 -25.82 3.30
CA MET A 118 -10.70 -26.85 2.45
C MET A 118 -9.97 -28.18 2.49
N LEU A 119 -8.63 -28.16 2.62
CA LEU A 119 -7.82 -29.36 2.82
C LEU A 119 -7.81 -29.84 4.28
N GLY A 120 -8.38 -29.08 5.23
CA GLY A 120 -8.40 -29.40 6.66
C GLY A 120 -7.02 -29.31 7.30
N LEU A 121 -6.19 -28.39 6.80
CA LEU A 121 -4.83 -28.16 7.26
C LEU A 121 -4.74 -26.88 8.09
N ASP A 122 -3.74 -26.87 8.96
CA ASP A 122 -3.38 -25.69 9.75
C ASP A 122 -2.84 -24.57 8.85
N PRO A 123 -3.07 -23.28 9.18
CA PRO A 123 -2.50 -22.14 8.47
C PRO A 123 -0.97 -22.18 8.31
N ASP A 124 -0.26 -22.84 9.22
CA ASP A 124 1.20 -22.98 9.22
C ASP A 124 1.67 -24.29 8.55
N ALA A 125 0.78 -25.06 7.92
CA ALA A 125 1.13 -26.33 7.28
C ALA A 125 2.14 -26.15 6.14
N ASP A 126 3.12 -27.07 6.07
CA ASP A 126 4.11 -27.15 4.99
C ASP A 126 3.53 -27.73 3.69
N PHE A 127 4.21 -27.47 2.57
CA PHE A 127 3.74 -27.93 1.26
C PHE A 127 3.74 -29.46 1.13
N ASP A 128 4.56 -30.18 1.91
CA ASP A 128 4.54 -31.65 1.96
C ASP A 128 3.28 -32.19 2.65
N ALA A 129 2.80 -31.54 3.70
CA ALA A 129 1.50 -31.80 4.31
C ALA A 129 0.35 -31.54 3.32
N VAL A 130 0.41 -30.44 2.55
CA VAL A 130 -0.55 -30.12 1.48
C VAL A 130 -0.62 -31.24 0.44
N LYS A 131 0.52 -31.69 -0.08
CA LYS A 131 0.60 -32.80 -1.06
C LYS A 131 0.02 -34.11 -0.49
N LYS A 132 0.25 -34.41 0.78
CA LYS A 132 -0.28 -35.62 1.45
C LYS A 132 -1.80 -35.56 1.65
N ALA A 133 -2.31 -34.42 2.14
CA ALA A 133 -3.73 -34.20 2.37
C ALA A 133 -4.52 -34.25 1.05
N TRP A 134 -4.03 -33.58 0.01
CA TRP A 134 -4.64 -33.60 -1.32
C TRP A 134 -4.77 -35.03 -1.86
N ARG A 135 -3.70 -35.83 -1.82
CA ARG A 135 -3.74 -37.23 -2.30
C ARG A 135 -4.72 -38.10 -1.52
N SER A 136 -4.86 -37.87 -0.22
CA SER A 136 -5.79 -38.65 0.62
C SER A 136 -7.23 -38.30 0.28
N LYS A 137 -7.58 -37.01 0.28
CA LYS A 137 -8.94 -36.55 -0.06
C LYS A 137 -9.29 -36.87 -1.52
N ALA A 138 -8.36 -36.71 -2.45
CA ALA A 138 -8.58 -37.03 -3.86
C ALA A 138 -8.97 -38.49 -4.08
N LYS A 139 -8.41 -39.44 -3.31
CA LYS A 139 -8.79 -40.86 -3.38
C LYS A 139 -10.20 -41.12 -2.86
N GLU A 140 -10.63 -40.40 -1.84
CA GLU A 140 -11.96 -40.56 -1.23
C GLU A 140 -13.09 -40.06 -2.14
N VAL A 141 -12.85 -38.96 -2.85
CA VAL A 141 -13.84 -38.31 -3.73
C VAL A 141 -13.62 -38.59 -5.22
N HIS A 142 -12.68 -39.45 -5.58
CA HIS A 142 -12.33 -39.69 -6.98
C HIS A 142 -13.54 -40.21 -7.78
N PRO A 143 -13.79 -39.71 -9.01
CA PRO A 143 -14.90 -40.19 -9.83
C PRO A 143 -14.82 -41.69 -10.14
N ASP A 144 -13.62 -42.28 -10.20
CA ASP A 144 -13.47 -43.73 -10.39
C ASP A 144 -13.90 -44.54 -9.16
N VAL A 145 -13.73 -43.99 -7.95
CA VAL A 145 -14.14 -44.65 -6.70
C VAL A 145 -15.62 -44.43 -6.45
N ARG A 146 -16.16 -43.28 -6.86
CA ARG A 146 -17.57 -42.89 -6.69
C ARG A 146 -18.20 -42.47 -8.03
N PRO A 147 -18.38 -43.41 -8.98
CA PRO A 147 -18.92 -43.08 -10.30
C PRO A 147 -20.38 -42.62 -10.19
N GLY A 148 -20.70 -41.50 -10.85
CA GLY A 148 -22.07 -40.97 -10.93
C GLY A 148 -22.52 -40.12 -9.73
N ASP A 149 -21.68 -39.97 -8.70
CA ASP A 149 -21.97 -39.10 -7.55
C ASP A 149 -21.61 -37.63 -7.87
N LYS A 150 -22.63 -36.80 -8.13
CA LYS A 150 -22.45 -35.37 -8.44
C LYS A 150 -21.82 -34.60 -7.29
N ALA A 151 -22.13 -34.97 -6.04
CA ALA A 151 -21.58 -34.29 -4.87
C ALA A 151 -20.09 -34.59 -4.69
N ALA A 152 -19.67 -35.83 -4.93
CA ALA A 152 -18.26 -36.20 -4.95
C ALA A 152 -17.49 -35.48 -6.05
N ALA A 153 -18.08 -35.34 -7.25
CA ALA A 153 -17.46 -34.60 -8.35
C ALA A 153 -17.27 -33.10 -8.02
N GLU A 154 -18.27 -32.45 -7.41
CA GLU A 154 -18.14 -31.06 -6.96
C GLU A 154 -17.08 -30.90 -5.85
N GLN A 155 -17.01 -31.85 -4.91
CA GLN A 155 -15.98 -31.86 -3.87
C GLN A 155 -14.58 -32.03 -4.46
N PHE A 156 -14.43 -32.93 -5.44
CA PHE A 156 -13.16 -33.13 -6.15
C PHE A 156 -12.69 -31.86 -6.85
N GLN A 157 -13.59 -31.16 -7.55
CA GLN A 157 -13.28 -29.88 -8.20
C GLN A 157 -12.81 -28.82 -7.18
N LYS A 158 -13.50 -28.70 -6.04
CA LYS A 158 -13.09 -27.78 -4.97
C LYS A 158 -11.70 -28.11 -4.42
N LEU A 159 -11.42 -29.39 -4.18
CA LEU A 159 -10.12 -29.86 -3.71
C LEU A 159 -9.01 -29.62 -4.74
N GLN A 160 -9.31 -29.78 -6.02
CA GLN A 160 -8.38 -29.49 -7.10
C GLN A 160 -8.04 -27.99 -7.15
N VAL A 161 -9.05 -27.11 -7.14
CA VAL A 161 -8.84 -25.65 -7.13
C VAL A 161 -8.03 -25.21 -5.90
N SER A 162 -8.34 -25.73 -4.71
CA SER A 162 -7.56 -25.44 -3.50
C SER A 162 -6.09 -25.86 -3.63
N TYR A 163 -5.82 -27.04 -4.20
CA TYR A 163 -4.45 -27.50 -4.42
C TYR A 163 -3.70 -26.64 -5.44
N GLU A 164 -4.37 -26.23 -6.54
CA GLU A 164 -3.79 -25.35 -7.56
C GLU A 164 -3.39 -23.98 -6.99
N VAL A 165 -4.24 -23.39 -6.12
CA VAL A 165 -3.93 -22.13 -5.43
C VAL A 165 -2.67 -22.25 -4.58
N LEU A 166 -2.57 -23.32 -3.78
CA LEU A 166 -1.43 -23.54 -2.89
C LEU A 166 -0.16 -23.85 -3.68
N ARG A 167 -0.26 -24.64 -4.76
CA ARG A 167 0.87 -24.93 -5.65
C ARG A 167 1.38 -23.66 -6.33
N ALA A 168 0.49 -22.84 -6.88
CA ALA A 168 0.89 -21.58 -7.51
C ALA A 168 1.51 -20.59 -6.51
N ALA A 169 1.07 -20.61 -5.25
CA ALA A 169 1.70 -19.84 -4.18
C ALA A 169 3.12 -20.34 -3.89
N GLU A 170 3.33 -21.65 -3.83
CA GLU A 170 4.65 -22.25 -3.62
C GLU A 170 5.60 -21.94 -4.79
N ASP A 171 5.15 -22.13 -6.03
CA ASP A 171 5.94 -21.83 -7.24
C ASP A 171 6.38 -20.35 -7.25
N ARG A 172 5.52 -19.42 -6.81
CA ARG A 172 5.88 -18.00 -6.66
C ARG A 172 6.92 -17.75 -5.56
N ARG A 173 6.90 -18.52 -4.46
CA ARG A 173 7.87 -18.41 -3.36
C ARG A 173 9.23 -18.96 -3.79
N GLU A 174 9.24 -20.04 -4.56
CA GLU A 174 10.46 -20.67 -5.06
C GLU A 174 11.07 -19.95 -6.28
N TRP A 175 10.28 -19.20 -7.03
CA TRP A 175 10.75 -18.43 -8.20
C TRP A 175 11.78 -17.37 -7.80
N LYS A 176 13.06 -17.75 -7.86
CA LYS A 176 14.22 -16.86 -7.83
C LYS A 176 14.55 -16.51 -9.28
N GLY A 177 14.02 -15.38 -9.75
CA GLY A 177 14.03 -14.99 -11.17
C GLY A 177 15.34 -15.31 -11.91
N ASN A 178 15.21 -15.75 -13.16
CA ASN A 178 16.35 -15.91 -14.05
C ASN A 178 17.11 -14.57 -14.09
N PRO A 179 18.43 -14.55 -13.82
CA PRO A 179 19.26 -13.41 -14.16
C PRO A 179 19.08 -13.22 -15.66
N SER A 180 18.40 -12.16 -16.07
CA SER A 180 18.32 -11.83 -17.49
C SER A 180 19.71 -11.37 -17.91
N ASP A 181 20.32 -12.12 -18.84
CA ASP A 181 21.45 -11.69 -19.66
C ASP A 181 21.22 -10.30 -20.28
#